data_AF-A0A7W0UPW8-F1
#
_entry.id   AF-A0A7W0UPW8-F1
#
_cell.length_a   1.000
_cell.length_b   1.000
_cell.length_c   1.000
_cell.angle_alpha   90.00
_cell.angle_beta   90.00
_cell.angle_gamma   90.00
#
_symmetry.space_group_name_H-M   'P 1'
#
loop_
_entity.id
_entity.type
_entity.pdbx_description
1 polymer ?
#
loop_
_entity_poly.entity_id
_entity_poly.type
_entity_poly.pdbx_seq_one_letter_code
_entity_poly.pdbx_strand_id
1 'polypeptide(L)'
;MRELADSERIARFMRALGRAADADGACYLAGGTTAVLLGWRQSTIDVDILLVPETEALLRAIQELKHELQVNVELASPIDFIPVPGGWEDRSIFVAREGRLSFFHLDLLAQALAKVERAHAQDLEDVAAML
;
A
#
# COMPACT_ATOMS: atom_id res chain seq x y z
N MET A 1 -5.43 20.05 -2.54
CA MET A 1 -5.78 18.62 -2.68
C MET A 1 -4.65 17.98 -3.46
N ARG A 2 -4.14 16.83 -3.03
CA ARG A 2 -3.07 16.13 -3.76
C ARG A 2 -3.64 15.49 -5.04
N GLU A 3 -2.78 15.11 -5.97
CA GLU A 3 -3.19 14.46 -7.21
C GLU A 3 -3.47 12.97 -6.97
N LEU A 4 -4.24 12.35 -7.87
CA LEU A 4 -4.48 10.91 -7.85
C LEU A 4 -3.18 10.16 -8.11
N ALA A 5 -2.98 9.06 -7.39
CA ALA A 5 -1.83 8.18 -7.55
C ALA A 5 -2.13 7.10 -8.60
N ASP A 6 -1.52 7.23 -9.77
CA ASP A 6 -1.47 6.19 -10.81
C ASP A 6 -0.29 5.21 -10.58
N SER A 7 -0.17 4.19 -11.44
CA SER A 7 0.89 3.19 -11.33
C SER A 7 2.30 3.78 -11.44
N GLU A 8 2.51 4.82 -12.26
CA GLU A 8 3.81 5.46 -12.41
C GLU A 8 4.20 6.22 -11.13
N ARG A 9 3.27 6.99 -10.55
CA ARG A 9 3.49 7.71 -9.30
C ARG A 9 3.74 6.76 -8.14
N ILE A 10 2.98 5.67 -8.04
CA ILE A 10 3.19 4.63 -7.03
C ILE A 10 4.58 4.01 -7.19
N ALA A 11 5.01 3.68 -8.41
CA ALA A 11 6.34 3.14 -8.66
C ALA A 11 7.47 4.15 -8.34
N ARG A 12 7.25 5.45 -8.56
CA ARG A 12 8.18 6.51 -8.14
C ARG A 12 8.26 6.63 -6.62
N PHE A 13 7.12 6.53 -5.94
CA PHE A 13 7.02 6.52 -4.48
C PHE A 13 7.78 5.33 -3.88
N MET A 14 7.53 4.11 -4.36
CA MET A 14 8.22 2.89 -3.89
C MET A 14 9.74 3.02 -4.00
N ARG A 15 10.22 3.44 -5.17
CA ARG A 15 11.66 3.68 -5.42
C ARG A 15 12.26 4.72 -4.48
N ALA A 16 11.54 5.82 -4.24
CA ALA A 16 12.04 6.89 -3.39
C ALA A 16 12.05 6.50 -1.91
N LEU A 17 10.97 5.88 -1.43
CA LEU A 17 10.87 5.39 -0.05
C LEU A 17 11.91 4.29 0.22
N GLY A 18 12.08 3.35 -0.71
CA GLY A 18 13.09 2.29 -0.61
C GLY A 18 14.53 2.79 -0.53
N ARG A 19 14.84 3.91 -1.19
CA ARG A 19 16.14 4.60 -1.07
C ARG A 19 16.32 5.34 0.25
N ALA A 20 15.24 5.86 0.83
CA ALA A 20 15.27 6.58 2.10
C ALA A 20 15.35 5.66 3.32
N ALA A 21 15.08 4.36 3.14
CA ALA A 21 15.08 3.38 4.20
C ALA A 21 16.46 3.22 4.86
N ASP A 22 16.47 3.31 6.19
CA ASP A 22 17.66 3.24 7.06
C ASP A 22 17.92 1.83 7.62
N ALA A 23 16.98 0.90 7.40
CA ALA A 23 17.06 -0.50 7.80
C ALA A 23 16.39 -1.40 6.74
N ASP A 24 16.72 -2.69 6.75
CA ASP A 24 15.97 -3.66 5.95
C ASP A 24 14.59 -3.87 6.55
N GLY A 25 13.57 -3.91 5.69
CA GLY A 25 12.18 -4.02 6.12
C GLY A 25 11.22 -4.35 4.99
N ALA A 26 9.93 -4.38 5.34
CA ALA A 26 8.82 -4.61 4.45
C ALA A 26 7.87 -3.40 4.42
N CYS A 27 7.34 -3.11 3.24
CA CYS A 27 6.24 -2.17 3.03
C CYS A 27 5.08 -2.92 2.37
N TYR A 28 3.98 -3.08 3.09
CA TYR A 28 2.78 -3.75 2.61
C TYR A 28 1.80 -2.73 2.06
N LEU A 29 1.53 -2.82 0.76
CA LEU A 29 0.60 -1.98 0.02
C LEU A 29 -0.82 -2.53 0.22
N ALA A 30 -1.77 -1.65 0.47
CA ALA A 30 -3.16 -2.01 0.71
C ALA A 30 -4.13 -1.20 -0.16
N GLY A 31 -5.41 -1.57 -0.11
CA GLY A 31 -6.51 -0.78 -0.64
C GLY A 31 -6.37 -0.45 -2.13
N GLY A 32 -6.61 0.81 -2.45
CA GLY A 32 -6.57 1.30 -3.83
C GLY A 32 -5.19 1.15 -4.46
N THR A 33 -4.11 1.24 -3.68
CA THR A 33 -2.73 1.03 -4.15
C THR A 33 -2.55 -0.35 -4.78
N THR A 34 -3.05 -1.38 -4.09
CA THR A 34 -3.03 -2.76 -4.61
C THR A 34 -3.86 -2.86 -5.89
N ALA A 35 -5.07 -2.29 -5.90
CA ALA A 35 -5.94 -2.33 -7.06
C ALA A 35 -5.33 -1.64 -8.30
N VAL A 36 -4.59 -0.54 -8.13
CA VAL A 36 -3.89 0.14 -9.23
C VAL A 36 -2.74 -0.71 -9.76
N LEU A 37 -1.88 -1.23 -8.89
CA LEU A 37 -0.70 -1.99 -9.30
C LEU A 37 -1.04 -3.35 -9.93
N LEU A 38 -2.16 -3.96 -9.54
CA LEU A 38 -2.70 -5.17 -10.18
C LEU A 38 -3.52 -4.89 -11.45
N GLY A 39 -3.69 -3.61 -11.81
CA GLY A 39 -4.36 -3.19 -13.05
C GLY A 39 -5.88 -3.20 -13.00
N TRP A 40 -6.50 -3.31 -11.82
CA TRP A 40 -7.95 -3.22 -11.64
C TRP A 40 -8.45 -1.79 -11.73
N ARG A 41 -7.60 -0.82 -11.35
CA ARG A 41 -7.89 0.61 -11.40
C ARG A 41 -6.79 1.36 -12.15
N GLN A 42 -7.14 2.53 -12.69
CA GLN A 42 -6.17 3.44 -13.29
C GLN A 42 -5.45 4.30 -12.24
N SER A 43 -6.13 4.64 -11.14
CA SER A 43 -5.57 5.44 -10.05
C SER A 43 -6.30 5.25 -8.72
N THR A 44 -5.71 5.75 -7.64
CA THR A 44 -6.27 5.80 -6.29
C THR A 44 -6.08 7.20 -5.68
N ILE A 45 -6.90 7.55 -4.68
CA ILE A 45 -6.77 8.82 -3.96
C ILE A 45 -5.54 8.79 -3.06
N ASP A 46 -5.37 7.66 -2.38
CA ASP A 46 -4.38 7.45 -1.32
C ASP A 46 -3.50 6.24 -1.63
N VAL A 47 -2.21 6.38 -1.31
CA VAL A 47 -1.25 5.28 -1.26
C VAL A 47 -1.26 4.71 0.16
N ASP A 48 -2.11 3.72 0.39
CA ASP A 48 -2.24 3.02 1.69
C ASP A 48 -1.11 2.02 1.90
N ILE A 49 -0.38 2.15 3.01
CA ILE A 49 0.76 1.29 3.35
C ILE A 49 0.81 0.89 4.83
N LEU A 50 1.51 -0.22 5.10
CA LEU A 50 1.99 -0.63 6.41
C LEU A 50 3.51 -0.87 6.37
N LEU A 51 4.26 -0.32 7.32
CA LEU A 51 5.72 -0.46 7.41
C LEU A 51 6.12 -1.43 8.53
N VAL A 52 7.07 -2.33 8.24
CA VAL A 52 7.62 -3.28 9.21
C VAL A 52 9.14 -3.43 9.04
N PRO A 53 9.99 -2.91 9.94
CA PRO A 53 9.64 -1.99 11.02
C PRO A 53 9.27 -0.60 10.50
N GLU A 54 8.44 0.12 11.25
CA GLU A 54 8.29 1.56 11.08
C GLU A 54 9.48 2.27 11.75
N THR A 55 10.20 3.11 11.00
CA THR A 55 11.36 3.87 11.50
C THR A 55 11.13 5.37 11.33
N GLU A 56 11.77 6.19 12.16
CA GLU A 56 11.69 7.65 12.04
C GLU A 56 12.16 8.15 10.66
N ALA A 57 13.18 7.52 10.07
CA ALA A 57 13.68 7.87 8.75
C ALA A 57 12.60 7.69 7.68
N LEU A 58 11.89 6.56 7.72
CA LEU A 58 10.77 6.29 6.80
C LEU A 58 9.62 7.26 6.99
N LEU A 59 9.23 7.55 8.23
CA LEU A 59 8.16 8.49 8.53
C LEU A 59 8.47 9.91 8.04
N ARG A 60 9.71 10.37 8.22
CA ARG A 60 10.17 11.67 7.68
C ARG A 60 10.18 11.68 6.16
N ALA A 61 10.71 10.63 5.54
CA ALA A 61 10.72 10.48 4.09
C ALA A 61 9.30 10.52 3.51
N ILE A 62 8.33 9.87 4.12
CA ILE A 62 6.92 9.92 3.68
C ILE A 62 6.40 11.36 3.69
N GLN A 63 6.70 12.16 4.72
CA GLN A 63 6.26 13.56 4.77
C GLN A 63 6.82 14.37 3.60
N GLU A 64 8.09 14.18 3.25
CA GLU A 64 8.73 14.86 2.13
C GLU A 64 8.15 14.38 0.79
N LEU A 65 8.06 13.06 0.60
CA LEU A 65 7.59 12.44 -0.65
C LEU A 65 6.13 12.76 -0.97
N LYS A 66 5.27 12.92 0.03
CA LYS A 66 3.88 13.38 -0.15
C LYS A 66 3.79 14.75 -0.86
N HIS A 67 4.82 15.58 -0.71
CA HIS A 67 4.90 16.88 -1.37
C HIS A 67 5.64 16.78 -2.71
N GLU A 68 6.78 16.10 -2.76
CA GLU A 68 7.59 16.00 -3.98
C GLU A 68 6.88 15.25 -5.11
N LEU A 69 6.11 14.21 -4.77
CA LEU A 69 5.42 13.37 -5.74
C LEU A 69 3.94 13.74 -5.93
N GLN A 70 3.44 14.72 -5.16
CA GLN A 70 2.04 15.15 -5.17
C GLN A 70 1.04 13.99 -4.95
N VAL A 71 1.39 12.99 -4.14
CA VAL A 71 0.53 11.84 -3.78
C VAL A 71 0.13 11.88 -2.31
N ASN A 72 -1.10 11.49 -1.97
CA ASN A 72 -1.43 11.22 -0.57
C ASN A 72 -0.93 9.83 -0.19
N VAL A 73 -0.40 9.71 1.03
CA VAL A 73 0.09 8.45 1.59
C VAL A 73 -0.51 8.31 2.98
N GLU A 74 -1.09 7.16 3.26
CA GLU A 74 -1.71 6.86 4.55
C GLU A 74 -1.08 5.62 5.15
N LEU A 75 -0.75 5.71 6.45
CA LEU A 75 -0.33 4.56 7.25
C LEU A 75 -1.60 3.87 7.74
N ALA A 76 -2.24 3.17 6.80
CA ALA A 76 -3.53 2.53 7.01
C ALA A 76 -3.55 1.19 6.29
N SER A 77 -4.01 0.16 6.99
CA SER A 77 -4.03 -1.21 6.49
C SER A 77 -5.25 -1.96 7.01
N PRO A 78 -5.67 -3.06 6.38
CA PRO A 78 -6.74 -3.91 6.91
C PRO A 78 -6.55 -4.33 8.36
N ILE A 79 -5.30 -4.45 8.83
CA ILE A 79 -4.97 -4.84 10.22
C ILE A 79 -5.52 -3.83 11.23
N ASP A 80 -5.71 -2.57 10.84
CA ASP A 80 -6.22 -1.51 11.70
C ASP A 80 -7.75 -1.55 11.86
N PHE A 81 -8.45 -2.30 10.98
CA PHE A 81 -9.91 -2.26 10.88
C PHE A 81 -10.56 -3.62 11.15
N ILE A 82 -9.86 -4.72 10.91
CA ILE A 82 -10.40 -6.09 11.06
C ILE A 82 -9.40 -7.02 11.76
N PRO A 83 -9.87 -8.09 12.42
CA PRO A 83 -9.00 -9.18 12.85
C PRO A 83 -8.38 -9.88 11.64
N VAL A 84 -7.07 -9.77 11.47
CA VAL A 84 -6.33 -10.47 10.41
C VAL A 84 -5.72 -11.76 10.99
N PRO A 85 -6.00 -12.95 10.41
CA PRO A 85 -5.44 -14.19 10.90
C PRO A 85 -3.93 -14.22 10.67
N GLY A 86 -3.20 -14.80 11.63
CA GLY A 86 -1.74 -14.95 11.56
C GLY A 86 -1.25 -15.62 10.27
N GLY A 87 0.01 -15.35 9.90
CA GLY A 87 0.61 -15.81 8.65
C GLY A 87 0.13 -15.03 7.43
N TRP A 88 -0.45 -13.84 7.62
CA TRP A 88 -0.82 -12.94 6.53
C TRP A 88 0.43 -12.40 5.82
N GLU A 89 1.55 -12.31 6.54
CA GLU A 89 2.86 -11.94 6.01
C GLU A 89 3.29 -12.94 4.92
N ASP A 90 3.18 -14.24 5.20
CA ASP A 90 3.53 -15.31 4.26
C ASP A 90 2.58 -15.39 3.05
N ARG A 91 1.33 -14.94 3.23
CA ARG A 91 0.32 -14.85 2.15
C ARG A 91 0.43 -13.57 1.34
N SER A 92 1.20 -12.59 1.79
CA SER A 92 1.37 -11.32 1.10
C SER A 92 2.21 -11.51 -0.17
N ILE A 93 1.82 -10.84 -1.26
CA ILE A 93 2.37 -11.10 -2.59
C ILE A 93 3.52 -10.14 -2.85
N PHE A 94 4.71 -10.66 -3.11
CA PHE A 94 5.88 -9.83 -3.44
C PHE A 94 5.65 -8.99 -4.70
N VAL A 95 6.01 -7.71 -4.62
CA VAL A 95 5.92 -6.75 -5.73
C VAL A 95 7.31 -6.43 -6.27
N ALA A 96 8.17 -5.88 -5.41
CA ALA A 96 9.51 -5.44 -5.79
C ALA A 96 10.39 -5.27 -4.55
N ARG A 97 11.71 -5.18 -4.75
CA ARG A 97 12.64 -4.69 -3.72
C ARG A 97 13.29 -3.41 -4.21
N GLU A 98 13.15 -2.34 -3.42
CA GLU A 98 13.74 -1.04 -3.70
C GLU A 98 14.62 -0.63 -2.53
N GLY A 99 15.93 -0.52 -2.77
CA GLY A 99 16.91 -0.28 -1.72
C GLY A 99 16.82 -1.32 -0.61
N ARG A 100 16.43 -0.88 0.60
CA ARG A 100 16.34 -1.75 1.79
C ARG A 100 14.92 -2.26 2.06
N LEU A 101 13.91 -1.75 1.35
CA LEU A 101 12.52 -2.18 1.49
C LEU A 101 12.12 -3.22 0.46
N SER A 102 11.50 -4.29 0.93
CA SER A 102 10.73 -5.21 0.11
C SER A 102 9.26 -4.81 0.14
N PHE A 103 8.64 -4.67 -1.03
CA PHE A 103 7.25 -4.27 -1.18
C PHE A 103 6.37 -5.48 -1.46
N PHE A 104 5.21 -5.52 -0.82
CA PHE A 104 4.24 -6.60 -0.96
C PHE A 104 2.83 -6.02 -1.13
N HIS A 105 1.94 -6.73 -1.83
CA HIS A 105 0.51 -6.57 -1.59
C HIS A 105 0.18 -7.27 -0.28
N LEU A 106 -0.41 -6.56 0.68
CA LEU A 106 -0.92 -7.17 1.89
C LEU A 106 -1.93 -8.26 1.52
N ASP A 107 -1.92 -9.39 2.25
CA ASP A 107 -2.85 -10.52 2.08
C ASP A 107 -4.20 -10.12 1.46
N LEU A 108 -4.44 -10.55 0.21
CA LEU A 108 -5.63 -10.15 -0.55
C LEU A 108 -6.92 -10.60 0.15
N LEU A 109 -6.89 -11.67 0.95
CA LEU A 109 -8.05 -12.09 1.74
C LEU A 109 -8.39 -11.06 2.82
N ALA A 110 -7.38 -10.53 3.51
CA ALA A 110 -7.57 -9.48 4.51
C ALA A 110 -8.06 -8.19 3.85
N GLN A 111 -7.49 -7.83 2.70
CA GLN A 111 -7.98 -6.68 1.91
C GLN A 111 -9.44 -6.86 1.48
N ALA A 112 -9.82 -8.04 0.98
CA ALA A 112 -11.18 -8.33 0.57
C ALA A 112 -12.17 -8.22 1.75
N LEU A 113 -11.81 -8.78 2.91
CA LEU A 113 -12.67 -8.73 4.09
C LEU A 113 -12.89 -7.29 4.58
N ALA A 114 -11.83 -6.47 4.64
CA ALA A 114 -11.95 -5.05 5.02
C ALA A 114 -12.79 -4.25 4.01
N LYS A 115 -12.72 -4.59 2.72
CA LYS A 115 -13.54 -3.98 1.66
C LYS A 115 -15.01 -4.35 1.77
N VAL A 116 -15.30 -5.63 2.03
CA VAL A 116 -16.68 -6.11 2.25
C VAL A 116 -17.30 -5.48 3.49
N GLU A 117 -16.53 -5.25 4.55
CA GLU A 117 -17.01 -4.62 5.78
C GLU A 117 -17.50 -3.18 5.54
N ARG A 118 -16.76 -2.38 4.77
CA ARG A 118 -17.13 -1.00 4.42
C ARG A 118 -18.19 -0.90 3.30
N ALA A 119 -18.23 -1.91 2.42
CA ALA A 119 -19.24 -2.10 1.38
C ALA A 119 -19.48 -0.89 0.44
N HIS A 120 -18.46 -0.07 0.18
CA HIS A 120 -18.56 0.97 -0.85
C HIS A 120 -18.64 0.32 -2.25
N ALA A 121 -19.32 0.98 -3.21
CA ALA A 121 -19.50 0.42 -4.55
C ALA A 121 -18.16 0.03 -5.20
N GLN A 122 -17.15 0.91 -5.12
CA GLN A 122 -15.81 0.65 -5.63
C GLN A 122 -15.08 -0.46 -4.86
N ASP A 123 -15.37 -0.66 -3.58
CA ASP A 123 -14.80 -1.77 -2.79
C ASP A 123 -15.34 -3.12 -3.27
N LEU A 124 -16.63 -3.20 -3.61
CA LEU A 124 -17.23 -4.42 -4.16
C LEU A 124 -16.69 -4.76 -5.55
N GLU A 125 -16.42 -3.75 -6.38
CA GLU A 125 -15.76 -3.93 -7.69
C GLU A 125 -14.34 -4.51 -7.53
N ASP A 126 -13.55 -3.97 -6.60
CA ASP A 126 -12.20 -4.52 -6.33
C ASP A 126 -12.28 -5.97 -5.84
N VAL A 127 -13.22 -6.27 -4.92
CA VAL A 127 -13.39 -7.63 -4.40
C VAL A 127 -13.78 -8.60 -5.52
N ALA A 128 -14.62 -8.17 -6.46
CA ALA A 128 -14.97 -8.98 -7.62
C ALA A 128 -13.76 -9.26 -8.53
N ALA A 129 -12.80 -8.34 -8.62
CA ALA A 129 -11.55 -8.53 -9.37
C ALA A 129 -10.50 -9.42 -8.67
N MET A 130 -10.69 -9.72 -7.39
CA MET A 130 -9.84 -10.63 -6.61
C MET A 130 -10.20 -12.12 -6.79
N LEU A 131 -11.35 -12.42 -7.39
CA LEU A 131 -11.91 -13.76 -7.61
C LEU A 131 -11.54 -14.33 -8.99
#